data_AF-A0A963SDS4-F1
#
_entry.id   AF-A0A963SDS4-F1
#
_cell.length_a   1.000
_cell.length_b   1.000
_cell.length_c   1.000
_cell.angle_alpha   90.00
_cell.angle_beta   90.00
_cell.angle_gamma   90.00
#
_symmetry.space_group_name_H-M   'P 1'
#
loop_
_entity.id
_entity.type
_entity.pdbx_description
1 polymer ?
#
loop_
_entity_poly.entity_id
_entity_poly.type
_entity_poly.pdbx_seq_one_letter_code
_entity_poly.pdbx_strand_id
1 'polypeptide(L)'
;GIQTTDANGQVTFTTIVPGCYNGRYPHIHFEVFSSLTNATTGRYAVLVSQFAVPKDVLTSIYASDTRYTSSIAALNNTSISSDNVFGDNTSAQIDAMTMEMSGSIAAGYTATATVGIAT
;
A
#
# COMPACT_ATOMS: atom_id res chain seq x y z
N GLY A 1 3.58 -9.70 -6.27
CA GLY A 1 4.43 -10.07 -7.42
C GLY A 1 5.85 -9.63 -7.15
N ILE A 2 6.80 -9.99 -8.00
CA ILE A 2 8.18 -9.50 -7.94
C ILE A 2 8.54 -8.79 -9.25
N GLN A 3 9.25 -7.67 -9.15
CA GLN A 3 9.77 -6.91 -10.28
C GLN A 3 11.19 -6.45 -9.95
N THR A 4 12.02 -6.25 -10.97
CA THR A 4 13.34 -5.62 -10.84
C THR A 4 13.21 -4.16 -11.24
N THR A 5 13.78 -3.25 -10.44
CA THR A 5 13.81 -1.82 -10.75
C THR A 5 14.53 -1.57 -12.07
N ASP A 6 14.04 -0.61 -12.86
CA ASP A 6 14.72 -0.13 -14.05
C ASP A 6 15.95 0.73 -13.70
N ALA A 7 16.60 1.30 -14.71
CA ALA A 7 17.77 2.17 -14.54
C ALA A 7 17.47 3.48 -13.75
N ASN A 8 16.19 3.82 -13.56
CA ASN A 8 15.73 4.98 -12.80
C ASN A 8 15.22 4.58 -11.39
N GLY A 9 15.33 3.31 -11.00
CA GLY A 9 14.82 2.83 -9.71
C GLY A 9 13.31 2.56 -9.69
N GLN A 10 12.65 2.49 -10.85
CA GLN A 10 11.19 2.36 -10.93
C GLN A 10 10.74 0.91 -11.14
N VAL A 11 9.60 0.57 -10.53
CA VAL A 11 8.84 -0.65 -10.81
C VAL A 11 7.36 -0.31 -10.96
N THR A 12 6.65 -1.09 -11.76
CA THR A 12 5.20 -0.96 -11.92
C THR A 12 4.52 -2.30 -11.68
N PHE A 13 3.46 -2.25 -10.89
CA PHE A 13 2.54 -3.35 -10.66
C PHE A 13 1.14 -2.94 -11.07
N THR A 14 0.45 -3.83 -11.79
CA THR A 14 -1.00 -3.74 -11.96
C THR A 14 -1.65 -4.64 -10.91
N THR A 15 -2.45 -4.05 -10.03
CA THR A 15 -3.14 -4.76 -8.95
C THR A 15 -4.52 -4.14 -8.71
N ILE A 16 -5.28 -4.74 -7.79
CA ILE A 16 -6.53 -4.19 -7.28
C ILE A 16 -6.29 -3.38 -6.01
N VAL A 17 -7.20 -2.46 -5.69
CA VAL A 17 -7.20 -1.78 -4.37
C VAL A 17 -7.46 -2.83 -3.28
N PRO A 18 -6.70 -2.84 -2.17
CA PRO A 18 -6.87 -3.85 -1.13
C PRO A 18 -8.24 -3.73 -0.45
N GLY A 19 -8.79 -4.87 -0.01
CA GLY A 19 -9.91 -4.91 0.94
C GLY A 19 -9.47 -4.50 2.35
N CYS A 20 -10.45 -4.40 3.26
CA CYS A 20 -10.22 -4.09 4.67
C CYS A 20 -10.67 -5.25 5.56
N TYR A 21 -9.90 -5.53 6.61
CA TYR A 21 -10.24 -6.51 7.63
C TYR A 21 -10.04 -5.90 9.02
N ASN A 22 -10.72 -6.47 10.02
CA ASN A 22 -10.71 -5.89 11.37
C ASN A 22 -9.30 -5.84 11.97
N GLY A 23 -9.00 -4.71 12.63
CA GLY A 23 -7.73 -4.48 13.31
C GLY A 23 -6.64 -3.86 12.45
N ARG A 24 -6.84 -3.71 11.12
CA ARG A 24 -5.84 -3.14 10.21
C ARG A 24 -6.45 -2.12 9.24
N TYR A 25 -5.77 -1.00 9.02
CA TYR A 25 -6.08 -0.03 7.97
C TYR A 25 -5.67 -0.61 6.59
N PRO A 26 -6.42 -0.40 5.49
CA PRO A 26 -6.09 -1.01 4.20
C PRO A 26 -4.71 -0.62 3.69
N HIS A 27 -3.93 -1.64 3.31
CA HIS A 27 -2.53 -1.49 2.95
C HIS A 27 -2.07 -2.46 1.87
N ILE A 28 -0.94 -2.13 1.24
CA ILE A 28 -0.21 -3.01 0.30
C ILE A 28 1.18 -3.26 0.89
N HIS A 29 1.52 -4.51 1.16
CA HIS A 29 2.87 -4.87 1.59
C HIS A 29 3.88 -4.72 0.46
N PHE A 30 5.09 -4.33 0.84
CA PHE A 30 6.23 -4.41 -0.05
C PHE A 30 7.50 -4.81 0.70
N GLU A 31 8.39 -5.44 -0.04
CA GLU A 31 9.72 -5.82 0.41
C GLU A 31 10.71 -5.38 -0.67
N VAL A 32 11.84 -4.84 -0.24
CA VAL A 32 12.92 -4.41 -1.13
C VAL A 32 14.13 -5.32 -0.90
N PHE A 33 14.68 -5.85 -1.97
CA PHE A 33 15.85 -6.71 -1.95
C PHE A 33 16.94 -6.11 -2.83
N SER A 34 18.20 -6.30 -2.44
CA SER A 34 19.35 -5.80 -3.22
C SER A 34 19.58 -6.54 -4.54
N SER A 35 18.92 -7.69 -4.75
CA SER A 35 18.94 -8.41 -6.04
C SER A 35 17.78 -9.39 -6.15
N LEU A 36 17.45 -9.79 -7.38
CA LEU A 36 16.47 -10.84 -7.65
C LEU A 36 16.87 -12.18 -7.00
N THR A 37 18.15 -12.53 -7.01
CA THR A 37 18.66 -13.73 -6.34
C THR A 37 18.38 -13.70 -4.84
N ASN A 38 18.59 -12.58 -4.17
CA ASN A 38 18.30 -12.48 -2.73
C ASN A 38 16.79 -12.64 -2.44
N ALA A 39 15.95 -12.09 -3.30
CA ALA A 39 14.48 -12.17 -3.17
C ALA A 39 13.93 -13.60 -3.35
N THR A 40 14.61 -14.47 -4.12
CA THR A 40 14.11 -15.84 -4.40
C THR A 40 14.80 -16.93 -3.59
N THR A 41 15.87 -16.61 -2.86
CA THR A 41 16.68 -17.59 -2.10
C THR A 41 16.48 -17.52 -0.59
N GLY A 42 15.47 -16.80 -0.11
CA GLY A 42 15.12 -16.73 1.30
C GLY A 42 16.07 -15.91 2.17
N ARG A 43 16.76 -14.92 1.57
CA ARG A 43 17.59 -13.95 2.30
C ARG A 43 16.77 -12.74 2.77
N TYR A 44 17.30 -11.97 3.71
CA TYR A 44 16.61 -10.83 4.33
C TYR A 44 16.46 -9.65 3.36
N ALA A 45 15.24 -9.12 3.27
CA ALA A 45 14.96 -7.85 2.60
C ALA A 45 15.76 -6.71 3.26
N VAL A 46 16.21 -5.74 2.46
CA VAL A 46 16.84 -4.52 2.99
C VAL A 46 15.81 -3.58 3.60
N LEU A 47 14.55 -3.71 3.20
CA LEU A 47 13.42 -3.02 3.79
C LEU A 47 12.16 -3.89 3.66
N VAL A 48 11.40 -3.99 4.75
CA VAL A 48 10.04 -4.55 4.78
C VAL A 48 9.12 -3.46 5.30
N SER A 49 8.06 -3.15 4.56
CA SER A 49 7.10 -2.12 4.98
C SER A 49 5.77 -2.30 4.25
N GLN A 50 4.92 -1.28 4.31
CA GLN A 50 3.58 -1.28 3.73
C GLN A 50 3.16 0.12 3.32
N PHE A 51 2.40 0.21 2.23
CA PHE A 51 1.76 1.43 1.77
C PHE A 51 0.35 1.56 2.33
N ALA A 52 -0.04 2.73 2.80
CA ALA A 52 -1.42 3.07 3.10
C ALA A 52 -2.15 3.58 1.84
N VAL A 53 -3.47 3.39 1.79
CA VAL A 53 -4.35 3.92 0.74
C VAL A 53 -5.18 5.09 1.28
N PRO A 54 -5.32 6.21 0.55
CA PRO A 54 -6.17 7.33 0.98
C PRO A 54 -7.61 6.91 1.33
N LYS A 55 -8.15 7.40 2.45
CA LYS A 55 -9.45 6.97 2.99
C LYS A 55 -10.62 7.32 2.08
N ASP A 56 -10.57 8.46 1.41
CA ASP A 56 -11.56 8.93 0.45
C ASP A 56 -11.64 8.02 -0.78
N VAL A 57 -10.50 7.58 -1.30
CA VAL A 57 -10.41 6.59 -2.38
C VAL A 57 -11.02 5.25 -1.95
N LEU A 58 -10.62 4.74 -0.77
CA LEU A 58 -11.18 3.51 -0.21
C LEU A 58 -12.70 3.59 -0.04
N THR A 59 -13.18 4.68 0.55
CA THR A 59 -14.62 4.90 0.79
C THR A 59 -15.40 4.90 -0.52
N SER A 60 -14.90 5.60 -1.54
CA SER A 60 -15.53 5.68 -2.85
C SER A 60 -15.60 4.31 -3.53
N ILE A 61 -14.48 3.58 -3.55
CA ILE A 61 -14.41 2.26 -4.18
C ILE A 61 -15.31 1.26 -3.46
N TYR A 62 -15.23 1.21 -2.13
CA TYR A 62 -15.99 0.24 -1.34
C TYR A 62 -17.50 0.47 -1.42
N ALA A 63 -17.94 1.73 -1.55
CA ALA A 63 -19.34 2.04 -1.79
C ALA A 63 -19.80 1.70 -3.21
N SER A 64 -18.90 1.74 -4.20
CA SER A 64 -19.23 1.57 -5.62
C SER A 64 -19.24 0.12 -6.12
N ASP A 65 -18.54 -0.79 -5.44
CA ASP A 65 -18.33 -2.15 -5.92
C ASP A 65 -18.66 -3.18 -4.84
N THR A 66 -19.67 -4.01 -5.12
CA THR A 66 -20.20 -5.00 -4.17
C THR A 66 -19.16 -6.04 -3.73
N ARG A 67 -18.06 -6.22 -4.47
CA ARG A 67 -16.96 -7.11 -4.06
C ARG A 67 -16.27 -6.65 -2.78
N TYR A 68 -16.37 -5.37 -2.44
CA TYR A 68 -15.80 -4.78 -1.22
C TYR A 68 -16.80 -4.67 -0.06
N THR A 69 -18.02 -5.19 -0.18
CA THR A 69 -19.08 -5.06 0.84
C THR A 69 -18.60 -5.50 2.23
N SER A 70 -17.83 -6.60 2.31
CA SER A 70 -17.28 -7.12 3.57
C SER A 70 -16.23 -6.20 4.22
N SER A 71 -15.64 -5.27 3.45
CA SER A 71 -14.60 -4.35 3.92
C SER A 71 -15.17 -3.09 4.56
N ILE A 72 -16.43 -2.73 4.28
CA ILE A 72 -17.03 -1.45 4.71
C ILE A 72 -17.05 -1.32 6.24
N ALA A 73 -17.52 -2.36 6.94
CA ALA A 73 -17.59 -2.33 8.40
C ALA A 73 -16.20 -2.22 9.03
N ALA A 74 -15.21 -2.95 8.50
CA ALA A 74 -13.83 -2.89 8.97
C ALA A 74 -13.21 -1.49 8.75
N LEU A 75 -13.43 -0.88 7.58
CA LEU A 75 -12.94 0.47 7.27
C LEU A 75 -13.53 1.53 8.21
N ASN A 76 -14.81 1.39 8.56
CA ASN A 76 -15.48 2.29 9.50
C ASN A 76 -14.95 2.15 10.93
N ASN A 77 -14.43 0.98 11.29
CA ASN A 77 -13.89 0.67 12.61
C ASN A 77 -12.37 0.89 12.72
N THR A 78 -11.74 1.53 11.72
CA THR A 78 -10.29 1.78 11.73
C THR A 78 -9.92 3.17 11.19
N SER A 79 -8.78 3.66 11.64
CA SER A 79 -8.07 4.84 11.16
C SER A 79 -6.57 4.55 11.13
N ILE A 80 -5.80 5.40 10.44
CA ILE A 80 -4.34 5.38 10.50
C ILE A 80 -3.85 5.43 11.96
N SER A 81 -4.44 6.32 12.78
CA SER A 81 -4.08 6.49 14.18
C SER A 81 -4.44 5.30 15.09
N SER A 82 -5.39 4.45 14.70
CA SER A 82 -5.78 3.27 15.48
C SER A 82 -5.12 1.96 14.99
N ASP A 83 -4.46 1.99 13.82
CA ASP A 83 -3.77 0.83 13.26
C ASP A 83 -2.46 0.58 14.02
N ASN A 84 -2.15 -0.67 14.32
CA ASN A 84 -0.99 -1.03 15.15
C ASN A 84 0.37 -0.98 14.41
N VAL A 85 0.38 -0.65 13.12
CA VAL A 85 1.59 -0.49 12.30
C VAL A 85 1.76 0.95 11.82
N PHE A 86 0.66 1.68 11.58
CA PHE A 86 0.74 3.10 11.21
C PHE A 86 0.55 4.07 12.38
N GLY A 87 -0.05 3.63 13.49
CA GLY A 87 -0.56 4.54 14.53
C GLY A 87 0.50 5.27 15.35
N ASP A 88 1.74 4.76 15.36
CA ASP A 88 2.89 5.38 16.02
C ASP A 88 3.80 6.17 15.06
N ASN A 89 3.43 6.27 13.78
CA ASN A 89 4.15 7.07 12.81
C ASN A 89 3.95 8.58 13.04
N THR A 90 5.01 9.34 12.82
CA THR A 90 4.93 10.80 12.66
C THR A 90 4.14 11.17 11.40
N SER A 91 3.64 12.40 11.31
CA SER A 91 2.92 12.87 10.12
C SER A 91 3.74 12.69 8.83
N ALA A 92 5.04 13.01 8.87
CA ALA A 92 5.92 12.84 7.71
C ALA A 92 6.09 11.37 7.28
N GLN A 93 6.10 10.43 8.24
CA GLN A 93 6.13 9.00 7.93
C GLN A 93 4.79 8.53 7.34
N ILE A 94 3.66 9.02 7.85
CA ILE A 94 2.34 8.74 7.28
C ILE A 94 2.26 9.25 5.84
N ASP A 95 2.72 10.48 5.59
CA ASP A 95 2.74 11.07 4.24
C ASP A 95 3.62 10.24 3.30
N ALA A 96 4.82 9.83 3.74
CA ALA A 96 5.72 9.01 2.93
C ALA A 96 5.19 7.58 2.67
N MET A 97 4.39 7.02 3.58
CA MET A 97 3.81 5.68 3.43
C MET A 97 2.45 5.69 2.71
N THR A 98 1.80 6.84 2.55
CA THR A 98 0.51 6.95 1.87
C THR A 98 0.73 7.16 0.38
N MET A 99 0.16 6.30 -0.45
CA MET A 99 0.29 6.47 -1.90
C MET A 99 -0.48 7.70 -2.37
N GLU A 100 0.15 8.47 -3.27
CA GLU A 100 -0.55 9.48 -4.05
C GLU A 100 -1.37 8.77 -5.13
N MET A 101 -2.67 9.01 -5.16
CA MET A 101 -3.59 8.36 -6.09
C MET A 101 -4.32 9.37 -6.97
N SER A 102 -4.44 9.05 -8.25
CA SER A 102 -5.22 9.80 -9.23
C SER A 102 -6.00 8.84 -10.13
N GLY A 103 -7.05 9.36 -10.78
CA GLY A 103 -7.94 8.56 -11.63
C GLY A 103 -9.36 8.46 -11.06
N SER A 104 -10.09 7.42 -11.46
CA SER A 104 -11.48 7.22 -11.05
C SER A 104 -11.90 5.75 -11.13
N ILE A 105 -13.02 5.40 -10.53
CA ILE A 105 -13.59 4.04 -10.60
C ILE A 105 -13.81 3.59 -12.06
N ALA A 106 -14.27 4.50 -12.94
CA ALA A 106 -14.55 4.17 -14.35
C ALA A 106 -13.28 4.00 -15.19
N ALA A 107 -12.24 4.79 -14.92
CA ALA A 107 -10.99 4.79 -15.69
C ALA A 107 -9.89 3.89 -15.09
N GLY A 108 -10.05 3.46 -13.84
CA GLY A 108 -8.97 2.92 -13.02
C GLY A 108 -8.19 4.01 -12.29
N TYR A 109 -7.33 3.58 -11.37
CA TYR A 109 -6.46 4.45 -10.59
C TYR A 109 -4.99 4.20 -10.92
N THR A 110 -4.22 5.29 -10.92
CA THR A 110 -2.76 5.27 -10.84
C THR A 110 -2.37 5.65 -9.42
N ALA A 111 -1.45 4.89 -8.83
CA ALA A 111 -0.90 5.14 -7.51
C ALA A 111 0.63 5.23 -7.59
N THR A 112 1.21 6.21 -6.89
CA THR A 112 2.67 6.41 -6.82
C THR A 112 3.12 6.57 -5.37
N ALA A 113 4.30 6.02 -5.06
CA ALA A 113 4.99 6.23 -3.80
C ALA A 113 6.50 6.16 -4.02
N THR A 114 7.25 6.99 -3.30
CA THR A 114 8.72 7.00 -3.32
C THR A 114 9.24 6.29 -2.07
N VAL A 115 10.05 5.26 -2.27
CA VAL A 115 10.66 4.50 -1.16
C VAL A 115 12.12 4.91 -1.02
N GLY A 116 12.46 5.55 0.10
CA GLY A 116 13.84 5.81 0.48
C GLY A 116 14.49 4.55 1.08
N ILE A 117 15.65 4.15 0.56
CA ILE A 117 16.44 3.05 1.09
C ILE A 117 17.73 3.62 1.67
N ALA A 118 18.02 3.32 2.94
CA ALA A 118 19.31 3.62 3.52
C ALA A 118 20.35 2.65 2.94
N THR A 119 21.46 3.21 2.45
CA THR A 119 22.62 2.45 1.94
C THR A 119 23.63 2.18 3.03
#